data_AF-A0A950UY45-F1
#
_entry.id   AF-A0A950UY45-F1
#
_cell.length_a   1.000
_cell.length_b   1.000
_cell.length_c   1.000
_cell.angle_alpha   90.00
_cell.angle_beta   90.00
_cell.angle_gamma   90.00
#
_symmetry.space_group_name_H-M   'P 1'
#
loop_
_entity.id
_entity.type
_entity.pdbx_description
1 polymer ?
#
loop_
_entity_poly.entity_id
_entity_poly.type
_entity_poly.pdbx_seq_one_letter_code
_entity_poly.pdbx_strand_id
1 'polypeptide(L)' 'DEARRKALYAKATDIYLTALSSIPLHHPNWFFAARKSVGGIVMVPDGLLRLIGVRPVN' A
#
# COMPACT_ATOMS: atom_id res chain seq x y z
N ASP A 1 21.75 -6.62 0.83
CA ASP A 1 21.79 -6.73 2.30
C ASP A 1 20.57 -6.04 2.90
N GLU A 2 19.68 -6.80 3.52
CA GLU A 2 18.41 -6.30 4.08
C GLU A 2 18.63 -5.48 5.36
N ALA A 3 19.53 -5.94 6.23
CA ALA A 3 19.84 -5.28 7.50
C ALA A 3 20.38 -3.86 7.28
N ARG A 4 21.29 -3.71 6.30
CA ARG A 4 21.83 -2.41 5.90
C ARG A 4 20.74 -1.48 5.35
N ARG A 5 19.81 -2.00 4.54
CA ARG A 5 18.67 -1.20 4.05
C ARG A 5 17.77 -0.73 5.19
N LYS A 6 17.47 -1.61 6.13
CA LYS A 6 16.66 -1.27 7.32
C LYS A 6 17.29 -0.16 8.15
N ALA A 7 18.61 -0.23 8.37
CA ALA A 7 19.35 0.83 9.08
C ALA A 7 19.28 2.18 8.36
N LEU A 8 19.39 2.18 7.02
CA LEU A 8 19.26 3.40 6.22
C LEU A 8 17.85 3.99 6.26
N TYR A 9 16.80 3.16 6.21
CA TYR A 9 15.43 3.64 6.35
C TYR A 9 15.15 4.23 7.73
N ALA A 10 15.65 3.60 8.80
CA ALA A 10 15.51 4.15 10.15
C ALA A 10 16.14 5.55 10.26
N LYS A 11 17.34 5.74 9.68
CA LYS A 11 17.99 7.05 9.62
C LYS A 11 17.17 8.06 8.81
N ALA A 12 16.60 7.67 7.67
CA ALA A 12 15.77 8.56 6.86
C ALA A 12 14.48 8.97 7.60
N THR A 13 13.86 8.02 8.32
CA THR A 13 12.65 8.27 9.12
C THR A 13 12.90 9.28 10.23
N ASP A 14 14.02 9.16 10.93
CA ASP A 14 14.42 10.10 11.97
C ASP A 14 14.53 11.54 11.42
N ILE A 15 15.19 11.72 10.28
CA ILE A 15 15.38 13.04 9.66
C ILE A 15 14.05 13.75 9.41
N TYR A 16 13.09 13.10 8.74
CA TYR A 16 11.84 13.80 8.38
C TYR A 16 10.88 13.97 9.57
N LEU A 17 10.91 13.06 10.55
CA LEU A 17 10.08 13.17 11.75
C LEU A 17 10.59 14.26 12.70
N THR A 18 11.91 14.43 12.84
CA THR A 18 12.48 15.53 13.64
C THR A 18 12.30 16.88 12.94
N ALA A 19 12.47 16.93 11.61
CA ALA A 19 12.30 18.16 10.83
C ALA A 19 10.82 18.56 10.65
N LEU A 20 9.87 17.66 10.95
CA LEU A 20 8.43 17.86 10.79
C LEU A 20 8.02 18.36 9.39
N SER A 21 8.77 17.99 8.35
CA SER A 21 8.47 18.38 6.96
C SER A 21 7.15 17.81 6.45
N SER A 22 6.73 16.67 7.03
CA SER A 22 5.38 16.12 6.94
C SER A 22 5.07 15.41 8.26
N ILE A 23 3.82 15.50 8.72
CA ILE A 23 3.36 14.85 9.95
C ILE A 23 2.44 13.70 9.53
N PRO A 24 2.87 12.43 9.63
CA PRO A 24 2.01 11.29 9.33
C PRO A 24 0.89 11.18 10.35
N LEU A 25 -0.36 11.29 9.91
CA LEU A 25 -1.53 11.24 10.80
C LEU A 25 -2.15 9.84 10.88
N HIS A 26 -2.24 9.15 9.75
CA HIS A 26 -2.98 7.89 9.64
C HIS A 26 -2.51 7.06 8.44
N HIS A 27 -2.57 5.74 8.56
CA HIS A 27 -2.37 4.80 7.46
C HIS A 27 -3.74 4.22 7.04
N PRO A 28 -4.27 4.59 5.85
CA PRO A 28 -5.62 4.20 5.47
C PRO A 28 -5.70 2.70 5.14
N ASN A 29 -6.88 2.13 5.41
CA ASN A 29 -7.26 0.84 4.84
C ASN A 29 -7.87 1.06 3.45
N TRP A 30 -7.39 0.32 2.46
CA TRP A 30 -7.91 0.40 1.10
C TRP A 30 -9.13 -0.51 0.93
N PHE A 31 -10.25 0.09 0.57
CA PHE A 31 -11.49 -0.63 0.28
C PHE A 31 -11.75 -0.65 -1.22
N PHE A 32 -12.10 -1.83 -1.73
CA PHE A 32 -12.50 -2.03 -3.11
C PHE A 32 -13.84 -2.73 -3.16
N ALA A 33 -14.68 -2.34 -4.11
CA ALA A 33 -15.98 -2.93 -4.33
C ALA A 33 -16.13 -3.35 -5.79
N ALA A 34 -16.85 -4.44 -6.03
CA ALA A 34 -17.13 -4.94 -7.35
C ALA A 34 -18.55 -5.49 -7.43
N ARG A 35 -19.08 -5.57 -8.65
CA ARG A 35 -20.36 -6.23 -8.90
C ARG A 35 -20.23 -7.72 -8.59
N LYS A 36 -21.33 -8.34 -8.10
CA LYS A 36 -21.40 -9.79 -7.84
C LYS A 36 -20.98 -10.65 -9.04
N SER A 37 -21.21 -10.16 -10.27
CA SER A 37 -20.85 -10.84 -11.51
C SER A 37 -19.37 -10.70 -11.91
N VAL A 38 -18.53 -10.06 -11.10
CA VAL A 38 -17.10 -9.85 -11.38
C VAL A 38 -16.26 -10.62 -10.36
N GLY A 39 -15.30 -11.40 -10.85
CA GLY A 39 -14.39 -12.20 -10.04
C GLY A 39 -12.95 -12.05 -10.50
N GLY A 40 -12.05 -12.76 -9.81
CA GLY A 40 -10.61 -12.67 -10.05
C GLY A 40 -9.96 -11.39 -9.49
N ILE A 41 -10.67 -10.65 -8.63
CA ILE A 41 -10.14 -9.46 -7.96
C ILE A 41 -9.24 -9.90 -6.80
N VAL A 42 -8.01 -9.42 -6.80
CA VAL A 42 -7.03 -9.63 -5.71
C VAL A 42 -6.65 -8.26 -5.16
N MET A 43 -6.92 -8.04 -3.87
CA MET A 43 -6.54 -6.79 -3.22
C MET A 43 -5.08 -6.83 -2.79
N VAL A 44 -4.36 -5.74 -3.06
CA VAL A 44 -2.96 -5.55 -2.68
C VAL A 44 -2.88 -4.36 -1.71
N PRO A 45 -2.04 -4.40 -0.67
CA PRO A 45 -2.01 -3.37 0.37
C PRO A 45 -1.47 -2.00 -0.08
N ASP A 46 -1.10 -1.84 -1.35
CA ASP A 46 -0.59 -0.59 -1.91
C ASP A 46 -1.67 0.35 -2.44
N GLY A 47 -2.93 -0.06 -2.39
CA GLY A 47 -4.06 0.77 -2.84
C GLY A 47 -4.22 0.83 -4.36
N LEU A 48 -3.44 0.07 -5.12
CA LEU A 48 -3.54 0.03 -6.58
C LEU A 48 -4.46 -1.09 -7.04
N LEU A 49 -5.50 -0.72 -7.80
CA LEU A 49 -6.37 -1.69 -8.47
C LEU A 49 -5.63 -2.31 -9.66
N ARG A 50 -5.48 -3.63 -9.64
CA ARG A 50 -4.90 -4.40 -10.75
C ARG A 50 -6.00 -5.17 -11.44
N LEU A 51 -6.10 -5.02 -12.77
CA LEU A 51 -7.11 -5.70 -13.59
C LEU A 51 -6.68 -7.09 -14.07
N ILE A 52 -5.53 -7.57 -13.60
CA ILE A 52 -4.99 -8.87 -13.98
C ILE A 52 -5.88 -9.97 -13.41
N GLY A 53 -6.37 -10.87 -14.28
CA GLY A 53 -7.22 -11.99 -13.89
C GLY A 53 -8.69 -11.61 -13.63
N VAL A 54 -9.06 -10.33 -13.78
CA VAL A 54 -10.44 -9.88 -13.65
C VAL A 54 -11.29 -10.46 -14.77
N ARG A 55 -12.41 -11.08 -14.42
CA ARG A 55 -13.30 -11.76 -15.37
C ARG A 55 -14.76 -11.78 -14.89
N PRO A 56 -15.73 -11.93 -15.81
CA PRO A 56 -17.09 -12.28 -15.44
C PRO A 56 -17.15 -13.63 -14.69
N VAL A 57 -18.07 -13.78 -13.75
CA VAL A 57 -18.30 -15.02 -12.97
C VAL A 57 -19.59 -15.74 -13.41
N ASN A 58 -20.05 -15.48 -14.63
CA ASN A 58 -21.27 -16.08 -15.19
C ASN A 58 -21.26 -17.61 -15.07
#